data_AF-A0A8H8MQA0-F1
#
_entry.id   AF-A0A8H8MQA0-F1
#
_cell.length_a   1.000
_cell.length_b   1.000
_cell.length_c   1.000
_cell.angle_alpha   90.00
_cell.angle_beta   90.00
_cell.angle_gamma   90.00
#
_symmetry.space_group_name_H-M   'P 1'
#
loop_
_entity.id
_entity.type
_entity.pdbx_description
1 polymer ?
#
loop_
_entity_poly.entity_id
_entity_poly.type
_entity_poly.pdbx_seq_one_letter_code
_entity_poly.pdbx_strand_id
1 'polypeptide(L)'
;MSAQCQHCKRSPKTLKRCAACSGAWYCDASCQKADWLIHILDCNIGRPITSADRLGAAVRQGIPPVDAATRTDYGFLHTPRPDDIEKRMKVYGLLIDGLGIRPKTIHQWSQAGALSRMMKATFDSNLSETQRQGVDYQWFSENQSTFGGPPPQDVATNMWLLEAHQKARERISRTTKNSEFDALRSIDGFEDYFLFYTLMLQGARPAPCDGTGLWESFGFCACFDQNEEGYLGSRYLSLFRTATFQEFIHACDNSTLLELFSAYGQNIQSPHIRDVIRSIRSRKSVWTLKDFVCADDELRRDSKPALPICADYGFFNCRNQDEESCLRGIYKNILDRPDSDPLALHQACLQGRIFEYCSELVTLSPPAKFRRLMKNPYPLAEVQEDSDPHARPGPSSGEQNPLTQFFGSLPPGTHRIEQSDLRRVLQDYWQSRSDEGPTVGTFMKRG
;
A
#
# COMPACT_ATOMS: atom_id res chain seq x y z
N MET A 1 14.33 50.23 7.16
CA MET A 1 14.78 48.87 7.54
C MET A 1 16.24 48.72 7.10
N SER A 2 17.15 48.30 7.98
CA SER A 2 18.54 48.02 7.60
C SER A 2 18.59 46.76 6.74
N ALA A 3 19.29 46.80 5.61
CA ALA A 3 19.56 45.60 4.83
C ALA A 3 20.41 44.62 5.67
N GLN A 4 20.17 43.31 5.51
CA GLN A 4 20.87 42.22 6.19
C GLN A 4 21.51 41.29 5.15
N CYS A 5 22.60 40.63 5.53
CA CYS A 5 23.19 39.58 4.72
C CYS A 5 22.23 38.40 4.59
N GLN A 6 21.90 37.99 3.36
CA GLN A 6 20.95 36.92 3.08
C GLN A 6 21.41 35.57 3.65
N HIS A 7 22.73 35.33 3.70
CA HIS A 7 23.31 34.10 4.23
C HIS A 7 23.43 34.10 5.76
N CYS A 8 24.27 34.97 6.33
CA CYS A 8 24.62 34.91 7.76
C CYS A 8 23.76 35.82 8.64
N LYS A 9 22.76 36.51 8.08
CA LYS A 9 21.78 37.40 8.75
C LYS A 9 22.38 38.58 9.54
N ARG A 10 23.69 38.81 9.45
CA ARG A 10 24.37 39.96 10.06
C ARG A 10 24.07 41.24 9.28
N SER A 11 24.11 42.38 9.99
CA SER A 11 23.97 43.73 9.43
C SER A 11 25.30 44.48 9.48
N PRO A 12 26.34 44.09 8.71
CA PRO A 12 27.59 44.84 8.67
C PRO A 12 27.36 46.24 8.07
N LYS A 13 28.29 47.16 8.34
CA LYS A 13 28.22 48.54 7.82
C LYS A 13 28.21 48.61 6.28
N THR A 14 28.77 47.61 5.61
CA THR A 14 28.81 47.51 4.14
C THR A 14 28.29 46.15 3.69
N LEU A 15 27.33 46.16 2.77
CA LEU A 15 26.79 44.97 2.11
C LEU A 15 26.99 45.11 0.60
N LYS A 16 27.33 44.00 -0.04
CA LYS A 16 27.45 43.87 -1.50
C LYS A 16 26.18 43.25 -2.07
N ARG A 17 25.70 43.77 -3.20
CA ARG A 17 24.56 43.19 -3.91
C ARG A 17 24.98 42.00 -4.77
N CYS A 18 24.06 41.07 -4.98
CA CYS A 18 24.21 40.04 -6.01
C CYS A 18 24.39 40.71 -7.37
N ALA A 19 25.49 40.40 -8.06
CA ALA A 19 25.81 40.99 -9.36
C ALA A 19 24.77 40.67 -10.46
N ALA A 20 24.04 39.57 -10.32
CA ALA A 20 23.07 39.13 -11.32
C ALA A 20 21.69 39.81 -11.14
N CYS A 21 21.10 39.76 -9.94
CA CYS A 21 19.74 40.27 -9.71
C CYS A 21 19.68 41.63 -9.00
N SER A 22 20.79 42.07 -8.37
CA SER A 22 20.82 43.23 -7.46
C SER A 22 19.85 43.21 -6.26
N GLY A 23 19.03 42.17 -6.11
CA GLY A 23 17.99 42.05 -5.07
C GLY A 23 18.46 41.44 -3.75
N ALA A 24 19.48 40.58 -3.77
CA ALA A 24 20.06 39.97 -2.57
C ALA A 24 21.32 40.71 -2.10
N TRP A 25 21.55 40.71 -0.78
CA TRP A 25 22.68 41.40 -0.12
C TRP A 25 23.56 40.43 0.65
N TYR A 26 24.88 40.62 0.60
CA TYR A 26 25.86 39.74 1.26
C TYR A 26 26.98 40.53 1.91
N CYS A 27 27.56 39.99 2.99
CA CYS A 27 28.76 40.55 3.61
C CYS A 27 29.94 40.56 2.62
N ASP A 28 30.12 39.45 1.91
CA ASP A 28 31.24 39.19 1.03
C ASP A 28 30.90 38.07 0.02
N ALA A 29 31.88 37.75 -0.83
CA ALA A 29 31.75 36.70 -1.83
C ALA A 29 31.64 35.29 -1.21
N SER A 30 32.09 35.09 0.03
CA SER A 30 31.96 33.80 0.72
C SER A 30 30.50 33.54 1.09
N CYS A 31 29.85 34.52 1.72
CA CYS A 31 28.42 34.46 2.04
C CYS A 31 27.57 34.27 0.77
N GLN A 32 27.91 34.95 -0.32
CA GLN A 32 27.21 34.77 -1.60
C GLN A 32 27.38 33.35 -2.16
N LYS A 33 28.62 32.80 -2.15
CA LYS A 33 28.87 31.42 -2.61
C LYS A 33 28.15 30.39 -1.75
N ALA A 34 28.12 30.59 -0.44
CA ALA A 34 27.44 29.70 0.49
C ALA A 34 25.92 29.71 0.29
N ASP A 35 25.34 30.85 -0.05
CA ASP A 35 23.90 30.98 -0.34
C ASP A 35 23.52 30.59 -1.77
N TRP A 36 24.50 30.48 -2.67
CA TRP A 36 24.26 30.41 -4.11
C TRP A 36 23.33 29.27 -4.54
N LEU A 37 23.47 28.07 -3.95
CA LEU A 37 22.61 26.92 -4.30
C LEU A 37 21.12 27.17 -4.01
N ILE A 38 20.81 28.03 -3.05
CA ILE A 38 19.43 28.39 -2.70
C ILE A 38 18.99 29.63 -3.49
N HIS A 39 19.81 30.68 -3.47
CA HIS A 39 19.50 31.95 -4.15
C HIS A 39 19.39 31.79 -5.68
N ILE A 40 20.07 30.83 -6.30
CA ILE A 40 19.98 30.67 -7.75
C ILE A 40 18.54 30.47 -8.25
N LEU A 41 17.65 29.90 -7.42
CA LEU A 41 16.27 29.61 -7.79
C LEU A 41 15.39 30.86 -7.92
N ASP A 42 15.72 31.95 -7.23
CA ASP A 42 15.01 33.23 -7.27
C ASP A 42 15.86 34.36 -7.88
N CYS A 43 17.05 34.03 -8.40
CA CYS A 43 17.97 34.97 -9.01
C CYS A 43 17.76 35.11 -10.52
N ASN A 44 17.83 36.35 -11.03
CA ASN A 44 17.83 36.62 -12.47
C ASN A 44 19.24 36.37 -13.08
N ILE A 45 19.57 35.10 -13.32
CA ILE A 45 20.91 34.68 -13.78
C ILE A 45 21.08 34.69 -15.31
N GLY A 46 20.10 35.20 -16.06
CA GLY A 46 20.15 35.28 -17.52
C GLY A 46 20.11 33.92 -18.25
N ARG A 47 19.77 32.83 -17.55
CA ARG A 47 19.48 31.51 -18.14
C ARG A 47 18.32 30.83 -17.40
N PRO A 48 17.64 29.86 -18.04
CA PRO A 48 16.64 29.04 -17.36
C PRO A 48 17.24 28.27 -16.16
N ILE A 49 16.44 28.11 -15.11
CA ILE A 49 16.75 27.24 -13.97
C ILE A 49 16.63 25.78 -14.42
N THR A 50 17.70 25.02 -14.23
CA THR A 50 17.77 23.62 -14.62
C THR A 50 17.32 22.71 -13.49
N SER A 51 17.01 21.45 -13.82
CA SER A 51 16.72 20.42 -12.84
C SER A 51 17.86 20.22 -11.84
N ALA A 52 19.12 20.41 -12.24
CA ALA A 52 20.27 20.30 -11.33
C ALA A 52 20.36 21.47 -10.35
N ASP A 53 19.97 22.68 -10.76
CA ASP A 53 20.00 23.84 -9.84
C ASP A 53 19.04 23.59 -8.66
N ARG A 54 17.87 23.00 -8.95
CA ARG A 54 16.91 22.55 -7.93
C ARG A 54 17.45 21.39 -7.09
N LEU A 55 18.20 20.46 -7.68
CA LEU A 55 18.90 19.41 -6.93
C LEU A 55 19.91 20.01 -5.94
N GLY A 56 20.69 21.00 -6.38
CA GLY A 56 21.66 21.68 -5.52
C GLY A 56 21.00 22.38 -4.34
N ALA A 57 19.87 23.06 -4.57
CA ALA A 57 19.07 23.65 -3.52
C ALA A 57 18.52 22.60 -2.53
N ALA A 58 17.97 21.52 -3.05
CA ALA A 58 17.42 20.40 -2.28
C ALA A 58 18.48 19.79 -1.36
N VAL A 59 19.66 19.48 -1.90
CA VAL A 59 20.82 18.98 -1.13
C VAL A 59 21.19 19.94 -0.01
N ARG A 60 21.30 21.24 -0.34
CA ARG A 60 21.67 22.24 0.66
C ARG A 60 20.64 22.40 1.77
N GLN A 61 19.35 22.23 1.45
CA GLN A 61 18.26 22.34 2.40
C GLN A 61 18.02 21.03 3.18
N GLY A 62 18.60 19.92 2.75
CA GLY A 62 18.34 18.59 3.32
C GLY A 62 16.93 18.09 3.06
N ILE A 63 16.26 18.61 2.02
CA ILE A 63 14.87 18.27 1.67
C ILE A 63 14.88 17.60 0.30
N PRO A 64 14.24 16.44 0.11
CA PRO A 64 14.16 15.78 -1.19
C PRO A 64 13.56 16.70 -2.27
N PRO A 65 14.04 16.63 -3.53
CA PRO A 65 13.48 17.46 -4.60
C PRO A 65 12.01 17.16 -4.85
N VAL A 66 11.20 18.21 -4.98
CA VAL A 66 9.76 18.11 -5.31
C VAL A 66 9.49 18.23 -6.82
N ASP A 67 10.39 18.90 -7.55
CA ASP A 67 10.26 19.15 -8.99
C ASP A 67 10.36 17.85 -9.80
N ALA A 68 9.35 17.57 -10.63
CA ALA A 68 9.25 16.34 -11.41
C ALA A 68 10.47 16.11 -12.33
N ALA A 69 10.98 17.16 -12.96
CA ALA A 69 12.16 17.06 -13.83
C ALA A 69 13.41 16.70 -13.02
N THR A 70 13.65 17.35 -11.88
CA THR A 70 14.73 16.98 -10.96
C THR A 70 14.61 15.54 -10.47
N ARG A 71 13.42 15.10 -10.08
CA ARG A 71 13.24 13.73 -9.57
C ARG A 71 13.51 12.68 -10.65
N THR A 72 13.11 12.97 -11.88
CA THR A 72 13.34 12.12 -13.05
C THR A 72 14.82 12.07 -13.41
N ASP A 73 15.41 13.23 -13.71
CA ASP A 73 16.77 13.37 -14.24
C ASP A 73 17.86 12.78 -13.33
N TYR A 74 17.59 12.72 -12.02
CA TYR A 74 18.54 12.33 -10.98
C TYR A 74 18.15 11.06 -10.23
N GLY A 75 17.17 10.31 -10.75
CA GLY A 75 16.91 8.94 -10.31
C GLY A 75 16.10 8.80 -9.02
N PHE A 76 15.49 9.88 -8.50
CA PHE A 76 14.63 9.82 -7.32
C PHE A 76 13.34 9.03 -7.58
N LEU A 77 12.97 8.81 -8.84
CA LEU A 77 11.83 7.97 -9.20
C LEU A 77 12.14 6.47 -9.19
N HIS A 78 13.41 6.10 -9.27
CA HIS A 78 13.89 4.73 -9.17
C HIS A 78 14.13 4.31 -7.72
N THR A 79 13.59 5.07 -6.76
CA THR A 79 13.90 4.96 -5.32
C THR A 79 12.62 5.10 -4.49
N PRO A 80 11.78 4.05 -4.42
CA PRO A 80 10.45 4.14 -3.85
C PRO A 80 10.43 4.21 -2.32
N ARG A 81 11.49 3.73 -1.65
CA ARG A 81 11.55 3.68 -0.19
C ARG A 81 12.09 5.00 0.40
N PRO A 82 11.46 5.57 1.45
CA PRO A 82 11.92 6.79 2.10
C PRO A 82 13.39 6.76 2.51
N ASP A 83 13.86 5.64 3.08
CA ASP A 83 15.26 5.46 3.51
C ASP A 83 16.25 5.57 2.35
N ASP A 84 15.85 5.14 1.16
CA ASP A 84 16.71 5.16 -0.02
C ASP A 84 16.74 6.57 -0.65
N ILE A 85 15.69 7.37 -0.47
CA ILE A 85 15.68 8.80 -0.84
C ILE A 85 16.72 9.55 0.00
N GLU A 86 16.79 9.30 1.31
CA GLU A 86 17.78 9.92 2.18
C GLU A 86 19.21 9.54 1.77
N LYS A 87 19.48 8.26 1.51
CA LYS A 87 20.80 7.80 1.03
C LYS A 87 21.18 8.44 -0.30
N ARG A 88 20.24 8.53 -1.25
CA ARG A 88 20.46 9.23 -2.53
C ARG A 88 20.80 10.71 -2.31
N MET A 89 20.10 11.39 -1.40
CA MET A 89 20.41 12.76 -1.02
C MET A 89 21.83 12.89 -0.47
N LYS A 90 22.27 11.96 0.38
CA LYS A 90 23.65 11.93 0.91
C LYS A 90 24.69 11.73 -0.20
N VAL A 91 24.41 10.87 -1.19
CA VAL A 91 25.29 10.70 -2.36
C VAL A 91 25.43 12.01 -3.16
N TYR A 92 24.33 12.71 -3.43
CA TYR A 92 24.42 14.01 -4.09
C TYR A 92 25.05 15.10 -3.21
N GLY A 93 24.87 15.02 -1.89
CA GLY A 93 25.58 15.84 -0.90
C GLY A 93 27.10 15.64 -0.95
N LEU A 94 27.55 14.39 -1.02
CA LEU A 94 28.97 14.07 -1.18
C LEU A 94 29.55 14.68 -2.46
N LEU A 95 28.79 14.67 -3.55
CA LEU A 95 29.20 15.23 -4.83
C LEU A 95 29.22 16.77 -4.82
N ILE A 96 28.16 17.40 -4.32
CA ILE A 96 27.98 18.86 -4.39
C ILE A 96 28.71 19.58 -3.25
N ASP A 97 28.45 19.19 -2.00
CA ASP A 97 29.04 19.83 -0.82
C ASP A 97 30.42 19.23 -0.48
N GLY A 98 30.58 17.91 -0.62
CA GLY A 98 31.85 17.23 -0.31
C GLY A 98 32.95 17.47 -1.35
N LEU A 99 32.63 17.31 -2.63
CA LEU A 99 33.60 17.44 -3.74
C LEU A 99 33.49 18.78 -4.50
N GLY A 100 32.53 19.64 -4.15
CA GLY A 100 32.37 20.95 -4.77
C GLY A 100 31.92 20.90 -6.25
N ILE A 101 31.35 19.78 -6.71
CA ILE A 101 30.88 19.66 -8.08
C ILE A 101 29.64 20.54 -8.27
N ARG A 102 29.72 21.42 -9.27
CA ARG A 102 28.65 22.39 -9.52
C ARG A 102 27.43 21.72 -10.17
N PRO A 103 26.20 22.14 -9.82
CA PRO A 103 24.97 21.68 -10.47
C PRO A 103 25.01 21.71 -12.00
N LYS A 104 25.60 22.75 -12.60
CA LYS A 104 25.76 22.84 -14.06
C LYS A 104 26.49 21.63 -14.66
N THR A 105 27.53 21.13 -13.98
CA THR A 105 28.30 19.97 -14.42
C THR A 105 27.48 18.69 -14.31
N ILE A 106 26.75 18.53 -13.21
CA ILE A 106 25.85 17.39 -12.99
C ILE A 106 24.74 17.37 -14.06
N HIS A 107 24.19 18.54 -14.39
CA HIS A 107 23.21 18.69 -15.47
C HIS A 107 23.76 18.23 -16.82
N GLN A 108 24.99 18.62 -17.16
CA GLN A 108 25.65 18.18 -18.39
C GLN A 108 25.83 16.66 -18.44
N TRP A 109 26.18 16.03 -17.30
CA TRP A 109 26.30 14.57 -17.25
C TRP A 109 24.96 13.86 -17.43
N SER A 110 23.89 14.40 -16.84
CA SER A 110 22.53 13.89 -17.00
C SER A 110 22.05 13.99 -18.45
N GLN A 111 22.20 15.16 -19.08
CA GLN A 111 21.82 15.38 -20.49
C GLN A 111 22.61 14.50 -21.47
N ALA A 112 23.85 14.14 -21.13
CA ALA A 112 24.68 13.25 -21.93
C ALA A 112 24.41 11.75 -21.67
N GLY A 113 23.45 11.39 -20.82
CA GLY A 113 23.18 10.00 -20.43
C GLY A 113 24.36 9.34 -19.71
N ALA A 114 25.27 10.13 -19.14
CA ALA A 114 26.53 9.65 -18.56
C ALA A 114 26.62 9.88 -17.04
N LEU A 115 25.53 10.33 -16.40
CA LEU A 115 25.50 10.74 -14.99
C LEU A 115 26.18 9.76 -14.05
N SER A 116 25.65 8.54 -14.00
CA SER A 116 26.13 7.49 -13.12
C SER A 116 27.61 7.12 -13.34
N ARG A 117 28.04 7.05 -14.60
CA ARG A 117 29.44 6.77 -14.98
C ARG A 117 30.38 7.90 -14.52
N MET A 118 29.98 9.15 -14.74
CA MET A 118 30.78 10.33 -14.37
C MET A 118 30.85 10.53 -12.86
N MET A 119 29.76 10.25 -12.13
CA MET A 119 29.76 10.25 -10.66
C MET A 119 30.76 9.24 -10.11
N LYS A 120 30.73 8.00 -10.60
CA LYS A 120 31.68 6.96 -10.19
C LYS A 120 33.13 7.38 -10.46
N ALA A 121 33.44 7.81 -11.68
CA ALA A 121 34.80 8.26 -12.03
C ALA A 121 35.27 9.41 -11.12
N THR A 122 34.36 10.32 -10.78
CA THR A 122 34.64 11.45 -9.87
C THR A 122 34.93 10.97 -8.46
N PHE A 123 34.11 10.07 -7.91
CA PHE A 123 34.34 9.50 -6.59
C PHE A 123 35.63 8.68 -6.52
N ASP A 124 35.88 7.82 -7.50
CA ASP A 124 37.08 6.99 -7.58
C ASP A 124 38.36 7.84 -7.57
N SER A 125 38.33 8.99 -8.25
CA SER A 125 39.49 9.88 -8.39
C SER A 125 39.71 10.83 -7.21
N ASN A 126 38.66 11.17 -6.46
CA ASN A 126 38.71 12.27 -5.48
C ASN A 126 38.42 11.85 -4.02
N LEU A 127 37.79 10.70 -3.78
CA LEU A 127 37.58 10.19 -2.42
C LEU A 127 38.83 9.46 -1.92
N SER A 128 39.10 9.56 -0.62
CA SER A 128 40.08 8.70 0.05
C SER A 128 39.55 7.27 0.22
N GLU A 129 40.43 6.33 0.54
CA GLU A 129 40.06 4.93 0.77
C GLU A 129 39.02 4.79 1.89
N THR A 130 39.19 5.52 3.00
CA THR A 130 38.23 5.54 4.11
C THR A 130 36.86 6.10 3.68
N GLN A 131 36.84 7.12 2.82
CA GLN A 131 35.56 7.67 2.31
C GLN A 131 34.87 6.72 1.34
N ARG A 132 35.61 5.94 0.55
CA ARG A 132 35.05 4.87 -0.29
C ARG A 132 34.49 3.72 0.53
N GLN A 133 35.02 3.46 1.72
CA GLN A 133 34.44 2.48 2.65
C GLN A 133 33.21 3.03 3.41
N GLY A 134 32.89 4.32 3.25
CA GLY A 134 31.73 4.95 3.85
C GLY A 134 30.40 4.47 3.25
N VAL A 135 29.36 4.49 4.10
CA VAL A 135 28.00 3.98 3.77
C VAL A 135 27.40 4.63 2.51
N ASP A 136 27.67 5.92 2.27
CA ASP A 136 27.07 6.65 1.15
C ASP A 136 27.66 6.20 -0.21
N TYR A 137 28.98 6.01 -0.29
CA TYR A 137 29.63 5.55 -1.53
C TYR A 137 29.38 4.05 -1.78
N GLN A 138 29.35 3.23 -0.73
CA GLN A 138 28.98 1.82 -0.84
C GLN A 138 27.56 1.68 -1.40
N TRP A 139 26.60 2.42 -0.82
CA TRP A 139 25.23 2.43 -1.32
C TRP A 139 25.13 2.95 -2.77
N PHE A 140 25.86 4.00 -3.14
CA PHE A 140 25.94 4.46 -4.54
C PHE A 140 26.45 3.35 -5.46
N SER A 141 27.48 2.61 -5.06
CA SER A 141 28.09 1.55 -5.86
C SER A 141 27.11 0.41 -6.13
N GLU A 142 26.30 0.03 -5.13
CA GLU A 142 25.25 -0.98 -5.25
C GLU A 142 24.06 -0.51 -6.10
N ASN A 143 23.79 0.79 -6.12
CA ASN A 143 22.60 1.38 -6.77
C ASN A 143 22.93 2.16 -8.04
N GLN A 144 24.12 1.95 -8.62
CA GLN A 144 24.66 2.79 -9.68
C GLN A 144 23.72 2.91 -10.90
N SER A 145 23.02 1.84 -11.28
CA SER A 145 22.09 1.80 -12.42
C SER A 145 20.86 2.68 -12.26
N THR A 146 20.53 3.10 -11.04
CA THR A 146 19.35 3.91 -10.73
C THR A 146 19.60 5.43 -10.85
N PHE A 147 20.84 5.85 -11.15
CA PHE A 147 21.25 7.25 -11.26
C PHE A 147 21.15 7.77 -12.70
N GLY A 148 20.03 8.42 -13.00
CA GLY A 148 19.75 9.02 -14.31
C GLY A 148 19.20 8.02 -15.34
N GLY A 149 18.61 8.56 -16.41
CA GLY A 149 17.90 7.78 -17.44
C GLY A 149 16.38 7.97 -17.37
N PRO A 150 15.66 7.74 -18.48
CA PRO A 150 14.20 7.75 -18.47
C PRO A 150 13.71 6.68 -17.51
N PRO A 151 12.68 6.99 -16.70
CA PRO A 151 12.17 6.02 -15.75
C PRO A 151 11.58 4.82 -16.52
N PRO A 152 11.65 3.59 -15.98
CA PRO A 152 10.97 2.46 -16.60
C PRO A 152 9.47 2.76 -16.72
N GLN A 153 8.86 2.15 -17.74
CA GLN A 153 7.55 2.53 -18.30
C GLN A 153 6.39 2.44 -17.28
N ASP A 154 6.64 1.83 -16.13
CA ASP A 154 5.79 1.60 -14.95
C ASP A 154 5.86 2.69 -13.86
N VAL A 155 6.75 3.68 -13.97
CA VAL A 155 7.00 4.70 -12.92
C VAL A 155 6.12 5.95 -13.01
N ALA A 156 5.44 6.19 -14.13
CA ALA A 156 4.47 7.29 -14.26
C ALA A 156 3.34 7.18 -13.19
N THR A 157 3.00 5.95 -12.82
CA THR A 157 2.03 5.62 -11.77
C THR A 157 2.49 6.04 -10.37
N ASN A 158 3.80 6.00 -10.08
CA ASN A 158 4.37 6.38 -8.78
C ASN A 158 4.54 7.89 -8.60
N MET A 159 4.72 8.65 -9.69
CA MET A 159 4.81 10.11 -9.63
C MET A 159 3.49 10.77 -9.27
N TRP A 160 2.40 10.30 -9.86
CA TRP A 160 1.06 10.74 -9.53
C TRP A 160 0.74 10.49 -8.05
N LEU A 161 1.06 9.30 -7.54
CA LEU A 161 0.79 8.95 -6.15
C LEU A 161 1.59 9.86 -5.20
N LEU A 162 2.86 10.13 -5.49
CA LEU A 162 3.70 10.99 -4.65
C LEU A 162 3.23 12.46 -4.63
N GLU A 163 2.82 13.00 -5.78
CA GLU A 163 2.19 14.34 -5.84
C GLU A 163 0.85 14.38 -5.10
N ALA A 164 0.06 13.30 -5.20
CA ALA A 164 -1.19 13.17 -4.49
C ALA A 164 -0.98 13.14 -2.96
N HIS A 165 0.00 12.37 -2.49
CA HIS A 165 0.40 12.29 -1.08
C HIS A 165 0.80 13.67 -0.56
N GLN A 166 1.55 14.44 -1.34
CA GLN A 166 1.95 15.80 -0.95
C GLN A 166 0.74 16.74 -0.83
N LYS A 167 -0.17 16.75 -1.81
CA LYS A 167 -1.40 17.56 -1.77
C LYS A 167 -2.28 17.19 -0.58
N ALA A 168 -2.38 15.91 -0.26
CA ALA A 168 -3.08 15.43 0.94
C ALA A 168 -2.42 15.97 2.21
N ARG A 169 -1.09 15.86 2.34
CA ARG A 169 -0.29 16.42 3.45
C ARG A 169 -0.49 17.93 3.62
N GLU A 170 -0.43 18.69 2.54
CA GLU A 170 -0.66 20.14 2.56
C GLU A 170 -2.07 20.48 3.03
N ARG A 171 -3.09 19.73 2.57
CA ARG A 171 -4.47 19.93 3.02
C ARG A 171 -4.63 19.66 4.51
N ILE A 172 -4.05 18.56 5.01
CA ILE A 172 -4.12 18.18 6.43
C ILE A 172 -3.41 19.22 7.30
N SER A 173 -2.27 19.75 6.86
CA SER A 173 -1.51 20.77 7.60
C SER A 173 -2.28 22.08 7.85
N ARG A 174 -3.39 22.32 7.11
CA ARG A 174 -4.26 23.49 7.31
C ARG A 174 -5.18 23.34 8.52
N THR A 175 -5.48 22.12 8.92
CA THR A 175 -6.43 21.82 10.01
C THR A 175 -5.78 21.12 11.20
N THR A 176 -4.61 20.51 11.01
CA THR A 176 -3.97 19.65 12.00
C THR A 176 -2.50 20.04 12.14
N LYS A 177 -2.01 20.23 13.37
CA LYS A 177 -0.60 20.58 13.62
C LYS A 177 0.30 19.39 13.32
N ASN A 178 1.57 19.64 12.98
CA ASN A 178 2.54 18.57 12.69
C ASN A 178 2.67 17.55 13.84
N SER A 179 2.70 18.00 15.10
CA SER A 179 2.78 17.11 16.26
C SER A 179 1.55 16.21 16.42
N GLU A 180 0.36 16.71 16.07
CA GLU A 180 -0.88 15.92 16.09
C GLU A 180 -0.86 14.92 14.94
N PHE A 181 -0.42 15.33 13.74
CA PHE A 181 -0.27 14.44 12.60
C PHE A 181 0.73 13.30 12.86
N ASP A 182 1.83 13.59 13.56
CA ASP A 182 2.81 12.56 13.94
C ASP A 182 2.22 11.58 14.96
N ALA A 183 1.33 12.02 15.85
CA ALA A 183 0.62 11.11 16.75
C ALA A 183 -0.33 10.16 15.99
N LEU A 184 -0.96 10.63 14.90
CA LEU A 184 -1.86 9.81 14.07
C LEU A 184 -1.12 8.64 13.40
N ARG A 185 0.18 8.76 13.10
CA ARG A 185 0.97 7.68 12.49
C ARG A 185 1.10 6.44 13.34
N SER A 186 0.89 6.57 14.65
CA SER A 186 0.91 5.44 15.58
C SER A 186 -0.40 4.64 15.56
N ILE A 187 -1.44 5.11 14.86
CA ILE A 187 -2.70 4.40 14.69
C ILE A 187 -2.48 3.23 13.73
N ASP A 188 -2.93 2.05 14.13
CA ASP A 188 -2.85 0.85 13.29
C ASP A 188 -3.66 1.05 11.98
N GLY A 189 -3.11 0.67 10.83
CA GLY A 189 -3.75 0.93 9.53
C GLY A 189 -3.65 2.38 9.02
N PHE A 190 -2.86 3.26 9.67
CA PHE A 190 -2.65 4.65 9.23
C PHE A 190 -2.31 4.76 7.73
N GLU A 191 -1.41 3.92 7.23
CA GLU A 191 -0.96 3.97 5.83
C GLU A 191 -2.12 3.71 4.85
N ASP A 192 -3.00 2.76 5.16
CA ASP A 192 -4.18 2.45 4.35
C ASP A 192 -5.18 3.61 4.36
N TYR A 193 -5.42 4.20 5.54
CA TYR A 193 -6.31 5.34 5.69
C TYR A 193 -5.80 6.58 4.95
N PHE A 194 -4.49 6.82 5.03
CA PHE A 194 -3.84 7.94 4.36
C PHE A 194 -3.78 7.73 2.84
N LEU A 195 -3.51 6.51 2.38
CA LEU A 195 -3.55 6.14 0.97
C LEU A 195 -4.96 6.33 0.41
N PHE A 196 -5.98 5.80 1.09
CA PHE A 196 -7.37 5.99 0.69
C PHE A 196 -7.77 7.47 0.61
N TYR A 197 -7.46 8.25 1.65
CA TYR A 197 -7.71 9.70 1.66
C TYR A 197 -7.05 10.39 0.46
N THR A 198 -5.83 10.00 0.15
CA THR A 198 -5.06 10.52 -0.98
C THR A 198 -5.69 10.17 -2.33
N LEU A 199 -6.07 8.91 -2.56
CA LEU A 199 -6.74 8.45 -3.77
C LEU A 199 -8.02 9.25 -4.02
N MET A 200 -8.86 9.37 -2.99
CA MET A 200 -10.15 10.06 -3.08
C MET A 200 -9.99 11.55 -3.43
N LEU A 201 -8.98 12.24 -2.87
CA LEU A 201 -8.72 13.65 -3.18
C LEU A 201 -8.30 13.88 -4.64
N GLN A 202 -7.74 12.87 -5.31
CA GLN A 202 -7.42 12.93 -6.74
C GLN A 202 -8.60 12.53 -7.64
N GLY A 203 -9.75 12.17 -7.06
CA GLY A 203 -10.88 11.63 -7.79
C GLY A 203 -10.67 10.19 -8.29
N ALA A 204 -9.61 9.52 -7.83
CA ALA A 204 -9.42 8.09 -8.03
C ALA A 204 -10.24 7.30 -7.01
N ARG A 205 -10.53 6.04 -7.33
CA ARG A 205 -11.27 5.10 -6.48
C ARG A 205 -10.45 3.83 -6.32
N PRO A 206 -10.52 3.16 -5.16
CA PRO A 206 -9.97 1.81 -5.03
C PRO A 206 -10.58 0.87 -6.07
N ALA A 207 -9.79 -0.10 -6.53
CA ALA A 207 -10.24 -1.11 -7.48
C ALA A 207 -10.09 -2.52 -6.89
N PRO A 208 -10.89 -3.49 -7.35
CA PRO A 208 -10.67 -4.89 -6.98
C PRO A 208 -9.24 -5.31 -7.27
N CYS A 209 -8.65 -6.10 -6.38
CA CYS A 209 -7.34 -6.74 -6.57
C CYS A 209 -6.17 -5.78 -6.89
N ASP A 210 -6.24 -4.52 -6.47
CA ASP A 210 -5.12 -3.56 -6.57
C ASP A 210 -3.98 -3.84 -5.56
N GLY A 211 -4.12 -4.89 -4.75
CA GLY A 211 -3.15 -5.32 -3.73
C GLY A 211 -3.17 -4.47 -2.46
N THR A 212 -4.00 -3.43 -2.39
CA THR A 212 -4.09 -2.52 -1.24
C THR A 212 -5.18 -2.92 -0.25
N GLY A 213 -6.17 -3.71 -0.69
CA GLY A 213 -7.33 -4.08 0.13
C GLY A 213 -8.30 -2.93 0.42
N LEU A 214 -8.07 -1.74 -0.16
CA LEU A 214 -8.89 -0.54 0.09
C LEU A 214 -10.29 -0.65 -0.48
N TRP A 215 -10.46 -1.38 -1.59
CA TRP A 215 -11.77 -1.62 -2.20
C TRP A 215 -12.70 -2.36 -1.22
N GLU A 216 -12.16 -3.33 -0.48
CA GLU A 216 -12.90 -4.01 0.59
C GLU A 216 -13.02 -3.15 1.84
N SER A 217 -11.93 -2.56 2.34
CA SER A 217 -11.92 -1.85 3.63
C SER A 217 -12.85 -0.64 3.65
N PHE A 218 -13.05 0.04 2.51
CA PHE A 218 -13.89 1.25 2.42
C PHE A 218 -15.24 1.03 1.73
N GLY A 219 -15.68 -0.23 1.62
CA GLY A 219 -17.05 -0.56 1.22
C GLY A 219 -17.35 -0.48 -0.28
N PHE A 220 -16.35 -0.26 -1.13
CA PHE A 220 -16.54 -0.27 -2.58
C PHE A 220 -16.87 -1.68 -3.09
N CYS A 221 -16.35 -2.73 -2.43
CA CYS A 221 -16.73 -4.11 -2.74
C CYS A 221 -18.24 -4.38 -2.58
N ALA A 222 -18.92 -3.64 -1.71
CA ALA A 222 -20.35 -3.77 -1.50
C ALA A 222 -21.20 -3.02 -2.53
N CYS A 223 -20.60 -2.20 -3.39
CA CYS A 223 -21.30 -1.58 -4.50
C CYS A 223 -21.69 -2.62 -5.56
N PHE A 224 -22.90 -2.49 -6.08
CA PHE A 224 -23.44 -3.36 -7.13
C PHE A 224 -22.85 -3.01 -8.50
N ASP A 225 -22.73 -1.72 -8.81
CA ASP A 225 -22.23 -1.22 -10.08
C ASP A 225 -21.35 0.04 -9.93
N GLN A 226 -20.80 0.51 -11.06
CA GLN A 226 -19.97 1.71 -11.11
C GLN A 226 -20.72 2.99 -10.71
N ASN A 227 -22.06 3.01 -10.80
CA ASN A 227 -22.86 4.17 -10.37
C ASN A 227 -22.91 4.24 -8.85
N GLU A 228 -23.12 3.11 -8.18
CA GLU A 228 -23.09 3.01 -6.73
C GLU A 228 -21.68 3.27 -6.18
N GLU A 229 -20.62 2.80 -6.86
CA GLU A 229 -19.24 3.18 -6.53
C GLU A 229 -19.00 4.69 -6.69
N GLY A 230 -19.56 5.29 -7.75
CA GLY A 230 -19.51 6.74 -7.96
C GLY A 230 -20.25 7.52 -6.87
N TYR A 231 -21.41 7.03 -6.46
CA TYR A 231 -22.17 7.56 -5.33
C TYR A 231 -21.36 7.49 -4.04
N LEU A 232 -20.80 6.32 -3.68
CA LEU A 232 -19.99 6.13 -2.49
C LEU A 232 -18.75 7.04 -2.51
N GLY A 233 -18.04 7.09 -3.63
CA GLY A 233 -16.90 7.97 -3.81
C GLY A 233 -17.27 9.46 -3.62
N SER A 234 -18.44 9.87 -4.11
CA SER A 234 -18.93 11.25 -3.91
C SER A 234 -19.23 11.58 -2.44
N ARG A 235 -19.68 10.59 -1.66
CA ARG A 235 -19.91 10.73 -0.22
C ARG A 235 -18.61 10.88 0.54
N TYR A 236 -17.62 10.04 0.26
CA TYR A 236 -16.27 10.17 0.83
C TYR A 236 -15.63 11.51 0.48
N LEU A 237 -15.71 11.95 -0.78
CA LEU A 237 -15.14 13.22 -1.19
C LEU A 237 -15.85 14.41 -0.51
N SER A 238 -17.17 14.34 -0.38
CA SER A 238 -17.95 15.36 0.36
C SER A 238 -17.57 15.38 1.83
N LEU A 239 -17.39 14.21 2.44
CA LEU A 239 -16.91 14.09 3.82
C LEU A 239 -15.51 14.71 3.97
N PHE A 240 -14.56 14.42 3.07
CA PHE A 240 -13.20 14.99 3.14
C PHE A 240 -13.13 16.49 2.82
N ARG A 241 -14.21 17.07 2.28
CA ARG A 241 -14.36 18.51 2.12
C ARG A 241 -14.79 19.20 3.41
N THR A 242 -15.49 18.51 4.29
CA THR A 242 -16.11 19.09 5.49
C THR A 242 -15.45 18.63 6.80
N ALA A 243 -15.11 17.34 6.91
CA ALA A 243 -14.44 16.75 8.05
C ALA A 243 -12.90 16.88 7.93
N THR A 244 -12.23 16.93 9.07
CA THR A 244 -10.78 16.86 9.17
C THR A 244 -10.28 15.43 8.97
N PHE A 245 -9.02 15.29 8.57
CA PHE A 245 -8.39 13.96 8.46
C PHE A 245 -8.28 13.26 9.82
N GLN A 246 -8.13 14.03 10.90
CA GLN A 246 -8.11 13.49 12.26
C GLN A 246 -9.46 12.88 12.66
N GLU A 247 -10.59 13.54 12.36
CA GLU A 247 -11.92 12.96 12.60
C GLU A 247 -12.11 11.67 11.78
N PHE A 248 -11.68 11.68 10.51
CA PHE A 248 -11.77 10.50 9.65
C PHE A 248 -10.98 9.31 10.19
N ILE A 249 -9.70 9.50 10.56
CA ILE A 249 -8.87 8.39 11.03
C ILE A 249 -9.35 7.85 12.38
N HIS A 250 -9.77 8.72 13.29
CA HIS A 250 -10.38 8.28 14.55
C HIS A 250 -11.68 7.52 14.31
N ALA A 251 -12.50 7.94 13.35
CA ALA A 251 -13.72 7.22 13.02
C ALA A 251 -13.43 5.84 12.41
N CYS A 252 -12.37 5.70 11.61
CA CYS A 252 -11.93 4.39 11.11
C CYS A 252 -11.43 3.50 12.27
N ASP A 253 -10.59 4.05 13.15
CA ASP A 253 -9.98 3.29 14.25
C ASP A 253 -11.01 2.83 15.29
N ASN A 254 -12.03 3.65 15.57
CA ASN A 254 -13.09 3.36 16.54
C ASN A 254 -14.32 2.70 15.92
N SER A 255 -14.30 2.36 14.63
CA SER A 255 -15.45 1.81 13.90
C SER A 255 -16.71 2.70 13.95
N THR A 256 -16.52 4.01 13.92
CA THR A 256 -17.59 5.04 13.95
C THR A 256 -17.72 5.83 12.65
N LEU A 257 -17.26 5.25 11.53
CA LEU A 257 -17.26 5.94 10.23
C LEU A 257 -18.68 6.25 9.71
N LEU A 258 -19.68 5.41 10.01
CA LEU A 258 -21.08 5.67 9.64
C LEU A 258 -21.67 6.86 10.41
N GLU A 259 -21.31 7.01 11.68
CA GLU A 259 -21.69 8.12 12.55
C GLU A 259 -21.07 9.41 12.01
N LEU A 260 -19.79 9.37 11.60
CA LEU A 260 -19.12 10.50 10.99
C LEU A 260 -19.80 10.93 9.68
N PHE A 261 -20.14 9.98 8.80
CA PHE A 261 -20.94 10.25 7.61
C PHE A 261 -22.27 10.93 7.96
N SER A 262 -22.95 10.44 8.99
CA SER A 262 -24.25 10.97 9.41
C SER A 262 -24.14 12.38 9.98
N ALA A 263 -23.11 12.65 10.79
CA ALA A 263 -22.84 13.95 11.39
C ALA A 263 -22.61 15.06 10.34
N TYR A 264 -22.01 14.71 9.20
CA TYR A 264 -21.78 15.63 8.08
C TYR A 264 -22.85 15.55 6.98
N GLY A 265 -24.01 14.94 7.25
CA GLY A 265 -25.15 14.85 6.33
C GLY A 265 -24.89 13.99 5.09
N GLN A 266 -23.88 13.12 5.13
CA GLN A 266 -23.44 12.24 4.04
C GLN A 266 -23.92 10.79 4.26
N ASN A 267 -25.18 10.62 4.64
CA ASN A 267 -25.75 9.32 4.99
C ASN A 267 -25.59 8.26 3.87
N ILE A 268 -25.01 7.12 4.23
CA ILE A 268 -24.92 5.94 3.37
C ILE A 268 -26.20 5.12 3.54
N GLN A 269 -26.95 4.93 2.44
CA GLN A 269 -28.26 4.25 2.45
C GLN A 269 -28.13 2.74 2.21
N SER A 270 -27.20 2.33 1.35
CA SER A 270 -27.03 0.93 0.95
C SER A 270 -26.73 0.04 2.17
N PRO A 271 -27.56 -0.98 2.46
CA PRO A 271 -27.35 -1.86 3.60
C PRO A 271 -26.05 -2.67 3.47
N HIS A 272 -25.66 -3.03 2.25
CA HIS A 272 -24.41 -3.72 1.93
C HIS A 272 -23.19 -2.86 2.25
N ILE A 273 -23.17 -1.62 1.79
CA ILE A 273 -22.06 -0.69 2.07
C ILE A 273 -21.96 -0.43 3.58
N ARG A 274 -23.11 -0.25 4.25
CA ARG A 274 -23.15 -0.06 5.70
C ARG A 274 -22.62 -1.27 6.46
N ASP A 275 -22.86 -2.48 5.97
CA ASP A 275 -22.33 -3.71 6.58
C ASP A 275 -20.80 -3.70 6.60
N VAL A 276 -20.18 -3.36 5.47
CA VAL A 276 -18.72 -3.30 5.35
C VAL A 276 -18.13 -2.16 6.19
N ILE A 277 -18.68 -0.95 6.07
CA ILE A 277 -18.14 0.24 6.74
C ILE A 277 -18.26 0.14 8.28
N ARG A 278 -19.27 -0.56 8.79
CA ARG A 278 -19.45 -0.72 10.24
C ARG A 278 -18.29 -1.46 10.91
N SER A 279 -17.59 -2.33 10.17
CA SER A 279 -16.51 -3.14 10.71
C SER A 279 -15.39 -3.29 9.68
N ILE A 280 -14.68 -2.19 9.43
CA ILE A 280 -13.58 -2.12 8.45
C ILE A 280 -12.51 -3.20 8.72
N ARG A 281 -12.29 -3.54 10.01
CA ARG A 281 -11.27 -4.49 10.47
C ARG A 281 -11.76 -5.94 10.64
N SER A 282 -13.06 -6.20 10.69
CA SER A 282 -13.63 -7.56 10.81
C SER A 282 -14.82 -7.68 9.87
N ARG A 283 -14.51 -7.99 8.61
CA ARG A 283 -15.46 -8.04 7.50
C ARG A 283 -15.94 -9.47 7.29
N LYS A 284 -17.21 -9.61 6.90
CA LYS A 284 -17.77 -10.91 6.50
C LYS A 284 -17.00 -11.46 5.30
N SER A 285 -16.74 -12.77 5.32
CA SER A 285 -15.97 -13.47 4.29
C SER A 285 -16.56 -13.38 2.89
N VAL A 286 -17.85 -13.05 2.75
CA VAL A 286 -18.48 -12.87 1.43
C VAL A 286 -17.93 -11.67 0.67
N TRP A 287 -17.47 -10.65 1.38
CA TRP A 287 -16.87 -9.47 0.77
C TRP A 287 -15.49 -9.79 0.18
N THR A 288 -14.72 -10.62 0.89
CA THR A 288 -13.46 -11.17 0.40
C THR A 288 -13.68 -12.19 -0.73
N LEU A 289 -14.78 -12.96 -0.69
CA LEU A 289 -15.19 -13.79 -1.82
C LEU A 289 -15.47 -12.92 -3.05
N LYS A 290 -16.18 -11.79 -2.88
CA LYS A 290 -16.50 -10.89 -3.99
C LYS A 290 -15.24 -10.31 -4.64
N ASP A 291 -14.28 -9.83 -3.85
CA ASP A 291 -12.98 -9.40 -4.38
C ASP A 291 -12.29 -10.53 -5.17
N PHE A 292 -12.24 -11.73 -4.59
CA PHE A 292 -11.62 -12.89 -5.23
C PHE A 292 -12.27 -13.29 -6.57
N VAL A 293 -13.60 -13.19 -6.72
CA VAL A 293 -14.28 -13.58 -7.96
C VAL A 293 -14.33 -12.46 -9.00
N CYS A 294 -14.24 -11.20 -8.56
CA CYS A 294 -14.20 -10.01 -9.44
C CYS A 294 -12.81 -9.75 -10.03
N ALA A 295 -11.75 -10.34 -9.46
CA ALA A 295 -10.38 -10.30 -9.97
C ALA A 295 -10.26 -10.64 -11.47
N ASP A 296 -9.36 -9.93 -12.18
CA ASP A 296 -8.96 -10.29 -13.54
C ASP A 296 -8.23 -11.65 -13.54
N ASP A 297 -8.56 -12.51 -14.50
CA ASP A 297 -7.95 -13.82 -14.69
C ASP A 297 -6.43 -13.75 -14.92
N GLU A 298 -5.94 -12.69 -15.56
CA GLU A 298 -4.51 -12.52 -15.84
C GLU A 298 -3.68 -12.21 -14.60
N LEU A 299 -4.24 -11.39 -13.69
CA LEU A 299 -3.63 -11.00 -12.42
C LEU A 299 -3.63 -12.16 -11.40
N ARG A 300 -4.43 -13.20 -11.65
CA ARG A 300 -4.68 -14.28 -10.70
C ARG A 300 -4.07 -15.63 -11.10
N ARG A 301 -3.33 -15.71 -12.21
CA ARG A 301 -2.77 -17.00 -12.71
C ARG A 301 -2.03 -17.80 -11.62
N ASP A 302 -1.47 -17.13 -10.61
CA ASP A 302 -0.74 -17.77 -9.49
C ASP A 302 -1.30 -17.49 -8.07
N SER A 303 -2.40 -16.74 -7.93
CA SER A 303 -2.90 -16.29 -6.61
C SER A 303 -3.94 -17.24 -6.01
N LYS A 304 -3.61 -17.85 -4.86
CA LYS A 304 -4.50 -18.77 -4.13
C LYS A 304 -5.60 -18.01 -3.35
N PRO A 305 -6.79 -18.60 -3.19
CA PRO A 305 -7.85 -18.05 -2.36
C PRO A 305 -7.41 -17.89 -0.89
N ALA A 306 -7.87 -16.82 -0.23
CA ALA A 306 -7.62 -16.57 1.19
C ALA A 306 -8.24 -17.67 2.08
N LEU A 307 -7.65 -17.91 3.25
CA LEU A 307 -8.09 -18.99 4.15
C LEU A 307 -9.59 -18.93 4.53
N PRO A 308 -10.19 -17.75 4.85
CA PRO A 308 -11.61 -17.68 5.16
C PRO A 308 -12.48 -18.15 4.01
N ILE A 309 -12.17 -17.74 2.77
CA ILE A 309 -12.97 -18.15 1.62
C ILE A 309 -12.78 -19.64 1.28
N CYS A 310 -11.59 -20.18 1.55
CA CYS A 310 -11.33 -21.61 1.39
C CYS A 310 -12.21 -22.48 2.28
N ALA A 311 -12.38 -22.07 3.53
CA ALA A 311 -13.23 -22.75 4.50
C ALA A 311 -14.71 -22.53 4.21
N ASP A 312 -15.10 -21.27 4.07
CA ASP A 312 -16.50 -20.85 4.06
C ASP A 312 -17.21 -21.27 2.78
N TYR A 313 -16.54 -21.09 1.63
CA TYR A 313 -17.13 -21.26 0.30
C TYR A 313 -16.60 -22.49 -0.44
N GLY A 314 -15.95 -23.41 0.29
CA GLY A 314 -15.71 -24.76 -0.21
C GLY A 314 -14.52 -24.91 -1.16
N PHE A 315 -13.63 -23.91 -1.30
CA PHE A 315 -12.44 -24.07 -2.12
C PHE A 315 -11.47 -25.13 -1.57
N PHE A 316 -11.47 -25.41 -0.26
CA PHE A 316 -10.73 -26.56 0.29
C PHE A 316 -11.18 -27.92 -0.27
N ASN A 317 -12.40 -28.02 -0.78
CA ASN A 317 -12.91 -29.27 -1.35
C ASN A 317 -12.53 -29.45 -2.83
N CYS A 318 -11.92 -28.44 -3.47
CA CYS A 318 -11.48 -28.52 -4.85
C CYS A 318 -10.28 -29.46 -4.97
N ARG A 319 -10.33 -30.40 -5.92
CA ARG A 319 -9.25 -31.38 -6.14
C ARG A 319 -8.27 -30.98 -7.23
N ASN A 320 -8.67 -30.03 -8.08
CA ASN A 320 -7.89 -29.56 -9.21
C ASN A 320 -8.33 -28.13 -9.60
N GLN A 321 -7.58 -27.52 -10.51
CA GLN A 321 -7.80 -26.15 -10.97
C GLN A 321 -9.12 -25.98 -11.73
N ASP A 322 -9.64 -27.03 -12.37
CA ASP A 322 -10.93 -26.98 -13.06
C ASP A 322 -12.09 -26.86 -12.06
N GLU A 323 -12.03 -27.60 -10.93
CA GLU A 323 -13.03 -27.47 -9.86
C GLU A 323 -12.99 -26.09 -9.22
N GLU A 324 -11.80 -25.55 -8.95
CA GLU A 324 -11.64 -24.20 -8.43
C GLU A 324 -12.22 -23.16 -9.40
N SER A 325 -11.88 -23.26 -10.68
CA SER A 325 -12.34 -22.32 -11.71
C SER A 325 -13.86 -22.41 -11.92
N CYS A 326 -14.43 -23.62 -11.94
CA CYS A 326 -15.88 -23.80 -11.98
C CYS A 326 -16.57 -23.19 -10.76
N LEU A 327 -16.06 -23.45 -9.54
CA LEU A 327 -16.66 -22.96 -8.31
C LEU A 327 -16.57 -21.43 -8.23
N ARG A 328 -15.43 -20.84 -8.62
CA ARG A 328 -15.25 -19.39 -8.75
C ARG A 328 -16.26 -18.79 -9.72
N GLY A 329 -16.43 -19.41 -10.89
CA GLY A 329 -17.38 -18.97 -11.91
C GLY A 329 -18.83 -18.98 -11.42
N ILE A 330 -19.22 -19.98 -10.61
CA ILE A 330 -20.54 -20.02 -9.97
C ILE A 330 -20.72 -18.85 -9.01
N TYR A 331 -19.77 -18.61 -8.10
CA TYR A 331 -19.88 -17.49 -7.16
C TYR A 331 -19.84 -16.13 -7.86
N LYS A 332 -19.04 -15.97 -8.92
CA LYS A 332 -19.05 -14.77 -9.76
C LYS A 332 -20.42 -14.52 -10.35
N ASN A 333 -21.01 -15.54 -10.99
CA ASN A 333 -22.34 -15.44 -11.57
C ASN A 333 -23.38 -15.05 -10.52
N ILE A 334 -23.35 -15.68 -9.34
CA ILE A 334 -24.28 -15.37 -8.25
C ILE A 334 -24.08 -13.94 -7.73
N LEU A 335 -22.85 -13.45 -7.58
CA LEU A 335 -22.59 -12.13 -7.00
C LEU A 335 -22.82 -10.97 -7.99
N ASP A 336 -22.82 -11.24 -9.31
CA ASP A 336 -23.12 -10.26 -10.36
C ASP A 336 -24.64 -10.15 -10.65
N ARG A 337 -25.46 -11.00 -10.04
CA ARG A 337 -26.91 -11.03 -10.27
C ARG A 337 -27.66 -9.94 -9.50
N PRO A 338 -28.60 -9.20 -10.14
CA PRO A 338 -29.41 -8.20 -9.46
C PRO A 338 -30.36 -8.75 -8.38
N ASP A 339 -30.77 -10.01 -8.50
CA ASP A 339 -31.68 -10.70 -7.56
C ASP A 339 -30.95 -11.49 -6.47
N SER A 340 -29.62 -11.41 -6.41
CA SER A 340 -28.79 -12.05 -5.41
C SER A 340 -28.39 -11.06 -4.32
N ASP A 341 -28.40 -11.53 -3.07
CA ASP A 341 -27.92 -10.77 -1.92
C ASP A 341 -26.64 -11.42 -1.35
N PRO A 342 -25.47 -10.74 -1.43
CA PRO A 342 -24.24 -11.24 -0.82
C PRO A 342 -24.38 -11.55 0.67
N LEU A 343 -25.18 -10.78 1.42
CA LEU A 343 -25.40 -11.05 2.84
C LEU A 343 -26.26 -12.30 3.06
N ALA A 344 -27.21 -12.58 2.17
CA ALA A 344 -27.97 -13.82 2.19
C ALA A 344 -27.08 -15.03 1.87
N LEU A 345 -26.14 -14.91 0.92
CA LEU A 345 -25.14 -15.95 0.66
C LEU A 345 -24.25 -16.21 1.88
N HIS A 346 -23.79 -15.16 2.56
CA HIS A 346 -23.02 -15.31 3.79
C HIS A 346 -23.84 -16.00 4.90
N GLN A 347 -25.12 -15.64 5.03
CA GLN A 347 -26.00 -16.27 5.99
C GLN A 347 -26.25 -17.75 5.67
N ALA A 348 -26.41 -18.10 4.38
CA ALA A 348 -26.50 -19.48 3.93
C ALA A 348 -25.21 -20.26 4.23
N CYS A 349 -24.05 -19.62 4.09
CA CYS A 349 -22.76 -20.17 4.51
C CYS A 349 -22.76 -20.54 6.00
N LEU A 350 -23.11 -19.61 6.88
CA LEU A 350 -23.14 -19.85 8.33
C LEU A 350 -24.17 -20.90 8.76
N GLN A 351 -25.15 -21.20 7.91
CA GLN A 351 -26.16 -22.23 8.14
C GLN A 351 -25.80 -23.59 7.51
N GLY A 352 -24.67 -23.70 6.80
CA GLY A 352 -24.31 -24.91 6.06
C GLY A 352 -25.20 -25.19 4.84
N ARG A 353 -25.89 -24.16 4.31
CA ARG A 353 -26.90 -24.26 3.23
C ARG A 353 -26.48 -23.58 1.93
N ILE A 354 -25.17 -23.50 1.66
CA ILE A 354 -24.64 -22.84 0.46
C ILE A 354 -25.16 -23.50 -0.81
N PHE A 355 -25.17 -24.84 -0.86
CA PHE A 355 -25.62 -25.56 -2.04
C PHE A 355 -27.07 -25.25 -2.38
N GLU A 356 -27.95 -25.28 -1.38
CA GLU A 356 -29.37 -24.98 -1.52
C GLU A 356 -29.57 -23.55 -2.02
N TYR A 357 -28.95 -22.57 -1.37
CA TYR A 357 -29.02 -21.16 -1.78
C TYR A 357 -28.54 -20.96 -3.23
N CYS A 358 -27.37 -21.49 -3.58
CA CYS A 358 -26.83 -21.37 -4.93
C CYS A 358 -27.71 -22.06 -5.99
N SER A 359 -28.33 -23.19 -5.65
CA SER A 359 -29.18 -23.96 -6.58
C SER A 359 -30.50 -23.29 -6.94
N GLU A 360 -30.97 -22.34 -6.12
CA GLU A 360 -32.15 -21.53 -6.41
C GLU A 360 -31.86 -20.43 -7.44
N LEU A 361 -30.59 -19.99 -7.53
CA LEU A 361 -30.18 -18.87 -8.39
C LEU A 361 -29.55 -19.32 -9.71
N VAL A 362 -28.81 -20.43 -9.72
CA VAL A 362 -28.06 -20.92 -10.88
C VAL A 362 -28.15 -22.43 -11.03
N THR A 363 -27.97 -22.93 -12.25
CA THR A 363 -27.92 -24.38 -12.51
C THR A 363 -26.57 -24.95 -12.08
N LEU A 364 -26.60 -25.86 -11.09
CA LEU A 364 -25.41 -26.56 -10.59
C LEU A 364 -25.29 -27.96 -11.23
N SER A 365 -24.50 -28.10 -12.29
CA SER A 365 -24.34 -29.37 -13.02
C SER A 365 -22.90 -29.88 -13.08
N PRO A 366 -22.61 -31.12 -12.64
CA PRO A 366 -23.54 -32.07 -12.02
C PRO A 366 -23.81 -31.71 -10.53
N PRO A 367 -25.05 -31.88 -10.02
CA PRO A 367 -25.40 -31.48 -8.65
C PRO A 367 -24.52 -32.12 -7.58
N ALA A 368 -24.15 -33.40 -7.75
CA ALA A 368 -23.29 -34.12 -6.82
C ALA A 368 -21.90 -33.50 -6.65
N LYS A 369 -21.33 -32.92 -7.72
CA LYS A 369 -20.04 -32.21 -7.67
C LYS A 369 -20.15 -30.99 -6.77
N PHE A 370 -21.13 -30.12 -7.01
CA PHE A 370 -21.26 -28.87 -6.26
C PHE A 370 -21.75 -29.10 -4.83
N ARG A 371 -22.58 -30.12 -4.58
CA ARG A 371 -22.95 -30.53 -3.22
C ARG A 371 -21.74 -30.97 -2.41
N ARG A 372 -20.73 -31.60 -3.03
CA ARG A 372 -19.46 -31.95 -2.38
C ARG A 372 -18.58 -30.71 -2.19
N LEU A 373 -18.47 -29.87 -3.22
CA LEU A 373 -17.61 -28.69 -3.19
C LEU A 373 -18.07 -27.65 -2.16
N MET A 374 -19.36 -27.37 -2.08
CA MET A 374 -19.93 -26.33 -1.22
C MET A 374 -20.17 -26.77 0.23
N LYS A 375 -19.61 -27.91 0.66
CA LYS A 375 -19.59 -28.30 2.08
C LYS A 375 -18.61 -27.39 2.83
N ASN A 376 -19.05 -26.90 3.98
CA ASN A 376 -18.24 -26.07 4.87
C ASN A 376 -18.40 -26.60 6.32
N PRO A 377 -17.68 -26.05 7.31
CA PRO A 377 -17.73 -26.54 8.69
C PRO A 377 -18.98 -26.06 9.47
N TYR A 378 -19.88 -25.29 8.85
CA TYR A 378 -20.99 -24.64 9.52
C TYR A 378 -22.30 -25.45 9.46
N PRO A 379 -23.22 -25.28 10.44
CA PRO A 379 -23.04 -24.49 11.67
C PRO A 379 -22.02 -25.14 12.60
N LEU A 380 -21.18 -24.33 13.25
CA LEU A 380 -20.24 -24.84 14.25
C LEU A 380 -21.05 -25.40 15.43
N ALA A 381 -20.72 -26.62 15.87
CA ALA A 381 -21.31 -27.17 17.09
C ALA A 381 -20.99 -26.24 18.27
N GLU A 382 -21.98 -25.96 19.13
CA GLU A 382 -21.73 -25.26 20.39
C GLU A 382 -20.70 -26.05 21.18
N VAL A 383 -19.54 -25.44 21.44
CA VAL A 383 -18.55 -26.02 22.34
C VAL A 383 -19.17 -25.98 23.73
N GLN A 384 -19.66 -27.11 24.22
CA GLN A 384 -19.89 -27.27 25.65
C GLN A 384 -18.51 -27.13 26.32
N GLU A 385 -18.31 -26.03 27.04
CA GLU A 385 -17.16 -25.88 27.93
C GLU A 385 -17.28 -26.91 29.06
N ASP A 386 -16.89 -28.16 28.79
CA ASP A 386 -16.64 -29.13 29.84
C ASP A 386 -15.35 -28.69 30.55
N SER A 387 -15.55 -28.09 31.72
CA SER A 387 -14.53 -27.72 32.68
C SER A 387 -13.83 -28.97 33.22
N ASP A 388 -12.78 -29.44 32.55
CA ASP A 388 -11.79 -30.33 33.16
C ASP A 388 -10.34 -29.92 32.78
N PRO A 389 -9.56 -29.30 33.68
CA PRO A 389 -8.23 -28.75 33.36
C PRO A 389 -7.12 -29.79 33.14
N HIS A 390 -7.38 -31.10 33.15
CA HIS A 390 -6.31 -32.10 33.29
C HIS A 390 -6.21 -33.23 32.25
N ALA A 391 -6.88 -33.15 31.10
CA ALA A 391 -6.64 -34.10 30.01
C ALA A 391 -5.61 -33.57 29.00
N ARG A 392 -4.33 -33.96 29.11
CA ARG A 392 -3.38 -33.88 27.99
C ARG A 392 -3.42 -35.19 27.19
N PRO A 393 -3.67 -35.17 25.87
CA PRO A 393 -3.33 -36.32 25.03
C PRO A 393 -1.84 -36.23 24.65
N GLY A 394 -1.12 -37.34 24.82
CA GLY A 394 0.26 -37.50 24.36
C GLY A 394 0.36 -37.69 22.85
N PRO A 395 1.58 -37.63 22.26
CA PRO A 395 1.76 -37.67 20.82
C PRO A 395 1.72 -39.11 20.30
N SER A 396 0.73 -39.44 19.46
CA SER A 396 0.75 -40.65 18.63
C SER A 396 1.26 -40.35 17.23
N SER A 397 2.39 -40.99 16.93
CA SER A 397 3.01 -41.32 15.64
C SER A 397 2.39 -40.80 14.33
N GLY A 398 3.20 -40.06 13.58
CA GLY A 398 3.76 -40.66 12.35
C GLY A 398 3.11 -40.38 11.00
N GLU A 399 2.28 -39.34 10.85
CA GLU A 399 2.01 -38.75 9.53
C GLU A 399 2.10 -37.23 9.61
N GLN A 400 2.99 -36.63 8.81
CA GLN A 400 3.13 -35.18 8.78
C GLN A 400 1.88 -34.57 8.12
N ASN A 401 1.00 -34.01 8.94
CA ASN A 401 -0.16 -33.23 8.52
C ASN A 401 0.31 -32.10 7.57
N PRO A 402 -0.28 -31.95 6.36
CA PRO A 402 0.03 -30.87 5.41
C PRO A 402 -0.09 -29.46 6.02
N LEU A 403 -0.91 -29.30 7.06
CA LEU A 403 -1.07 -28.06 7.81
C LEU A 403 0.19 -27.69 8.61
N THR A 404 0.95 -28.65 9.13
CA THR A 404 2.14 -28.37 9.95
C THR A 404 3.29 -27.79 9.12
N GLN A 405 3.43 -28.21 7.86
CA GLN A 405 4.38 -27.60 6.90
C GLN A 405 3.93 -26.19 6.46
N PHE A 406 2.62 -25.97 6.32
CA PHE A 406 2.06 -24.70 5.82
C PHE A 406 2.02 -23.60 6.90
N PHE A 407 1.73 -23.95 8.16
CA PHE A 407 1.74 -22.99 9.27
C PHE A 407 3.15 -22.61 9.76
N GLY A 408 4.17 -23.40 9.44
CA GLY A 408 5.57 -23.12 9.80
C GLY A 408 6.24 -22.03 8.95
N SER A 409 5.57 -21.52 7.91
CA SER A 409 6.15 -20.62 6.90
C SER A 409 5.48 -19.23 6.81
N LEU A 410 4.58 -18.88 7.74
CA LEU A 410 3.93 -17.56 7.78
C LEU A 410 4.76 -16.53 8.58
N PRO A 411 4.93 -15.28 8.08
CA PRO A 411 5.62 -14.23 8.82
C PRO A 411 4.78 -13.76 10.02
N PRO A 412 5.42 -13.36 11.14
CA PRO A 412 4.71 -12.95 12.34
C PRO A 412 4.07 -11.58 12.13
N GLY A 413 2.72 -11.50 12.14
CA GLY A 413 2.04 -10.20 12.13
C GLY A 413 0.53 -10.18 11.85
N THR A 414 -0.08 -11.19 11.25
CA THR A 414 -1.51 -11.13 10.91
C THR A 414 -2.40 -11.83 11.94
N HIS A 415 -3.25 -11.04 12.60
CA HIS A 415 -4.49 -11.39 13.29
C HIS A 415 -4.47 -12.63 14.20
N ARG A 416 -4.08 -12.40 15.47
CA ARG A 416 -3.89 -13.45 16.48
C ARG A 416 -5.19 -13.96 17.14
N ILE A 417 -6.35 -13.31 16.94
CA ILE A 417 -7.55 -13.61 17.73
C ILE A 417 -8.60 -14.44 16.94
N GLU A 418 -8.71 -14.30 15.61
CA GLU A 418 -9.58 -15.18 14.81
C GLU A 418 -8.86 -16.44 14.29
N GLN A 419 -7.54 -16.38 14.08
CA GLN A 419 -6.78 -17.52 13.54
C GLN A 419 -6.66 -18.69 14.53
N SER A 420 -6.66 -18.46 15.85
CA SER A 420 -6.54 -19.55 16.83
C SER A 420 -7.79 -20.42 16.90
N ASP A 421 -8.96 -19.81 16.83
CA ASP A 421 -10.24 -20.54 16.86
C ASP A 421 -10.54 -21.20 15.51
N LEU A 422 -10.30 -20.52 14.39
CA LEU A 422 -10.36 -21.15 13.06
C LEU A 422 -9.36 -22.28 12.92
N ARG A 423 -8.14 -22.16 13.46
CA ARG A 423 -7.13 -23.21 13.38
C ARG A 423 -7.54 -24.45 14.16
N ARG A 424 -8.09 -24.29 15.37
CA ARG A 424 -8.60 -25.40 16.18
C ARG A 424 -9.81 -26.06 15.51
N VAL A 425 -10.80 -25.27 15.09
CA VAL A 425 -12.00 -25.75 14.40
C VAL A 425 -11.66 -26.47 13.08
N LEU A 426 -10.77 -25.91 12.28
CA LEU A 426 -10.31 -26.56 11.04
C LEU A 426 -9.52 -27.84 11.37
N GLN A 427 -8.68 -27.84 12.41
CA GLN A 427 -7.93 -29.01 12.81
C GLN A 427 -8.85 -30.16 13.27
N ASP A 428 -9.88 -29.87 14.06
CA ASP A 428 -10.89 -30.84 14.52
C ASP A 428 -11.77 -31.33 13.35
N TYR A 429 -12.18 -30.42 12.45
CA TYR A 429 -12.92 -30.76 11.24
C TYR A 429 -12.12 -31.69 10.31
N TRP A 430 -10.83 -31.44 10.10
CA TRP A 430 -9.99 -32.29 9.24
C TRP A 430 -9.63 -33.62 9.91
N GLN A 431 -9.50 -33.66 11.23
CA GLN A 431 -9.31 -34.91 11.98
C GLN A 431 -10.55 -35.82 11.86
N SER A 432 -11.76 -35.29 12.05
CA SER A 432 -13.00 -36.08 11.89
C SER A 432 -13.21 -36.63 10.47
N ARG A 433 -12.65 -35.96 9.46
CA ARG A 433 -12.68 -36.41 8.06
C ARG A 433 -11.64 -37.48 7.71
N SER A 434 -10.59 -37.60 8.53
CA SER A 434 -9.53 -38.60 8.37
C SER A 434 -10.01 -40.00 8.78
N ASP A 435 -11.03 -40.07 9.64
CA ASP A 435 -11.68 -41.30 10.10
C ASP A 435 -12.72 -41.85 9.10
N GLU A 436 -13.16 -41.04 8.12
CA GLU A 436 -13.89 -41.51 6.95
C GLU A 436 -12.89 -42.08 5.93
N GLY A 437 -12.49 -43.33 6.16
CA GLY A 437 -11.36 -43.98 5.50
C GLY A 437 -11.29 -43.87 3.96
N PRO A 438 -10.09 -44.08 3.39
CA PRO A 438 -9.84 -43.84 1.98
C PRO A 438 -10.42 -44.94 1.08
N THR A 439 -11.26 -44.58 0.12
CA THR A 439 -11.43 -45.38 -1.11
C THR A 439 -10.26 -45.07 -2.05
N VAL A 440 -9.09 -45.64 -1.72
CA VAL A 440 -7.90 -45.60 -2.57
C VAL A 440 -7.98 -46.72 -3.61
N GLY A 441 -8.30 -46.31 -4.84
CA GLY A 441 -7.88 -47.02 -6.05
C GLY A 441 -6.42 -46.70 -6.32
N THR A 442 -5.61 -47.74 -6.24
CA THR A 442 -4.17 -47.87 -6.46
C THR A 442 -3.70 -47.23 -7.77
N PHE A 443 -2.64 -46.40 -7.73
CA PHE A 443 -1.61 -46.18 -8.76
C PHE A 443 -0.67 -45.12 -8.17
N MET A 444 0.67 -45.19 -8.12
CA MET A 444 1.67 -46.11 -8.63
C MET A 444 2.97 -45.69 -7.92
N LYS A 445 3.84 -46.63 -7.52
CA LYS A 445 5.24 -46.32 -7.21
C LYS A 445 6.14 -47.23 -8.02
N ARG A 446 7.07 -46.56 -8.72
CA ARG A 446 8.38 -46.98 -9.25
C ARG A 446 8.42 -47.52 -10.68
N GLY A 447 9.34 -46.90 -11.42
CA GLY A 447 9.76 -47.21 -12.79
C GLY A 447 10.19 -45.94 -13.47
#